data_AF-A0A3D1N8B3-F1
#
_entry.id   AF-A0A3D1N8B3-F1
#
_cell.length_a   1.000
_cell.length_b   1.000
_cell.length_c   1.000
_cell.angle_alpha   90.00
_cell.angle_beta   90.00
_cell.angle_gamma   90.00
#
_symmetry.space_group_name_H-M   'P 1'
#
loop_
_entity.id
_entity.type
_entity.pdbx_description
1 polymer ?
#
loop_
_entity_poly.entity_id
_entity_poly.type
_entity_poly.pdbx_seq_one_letter_code
_entity_poly.pdbx_strand_id
1 'polypeptide(L)'
;MTTINIEINERTKVGKAFLEMTTALVNDSKGIEIYKTDSNKVAESIYDPEFVKMIQKRFADIKSGKSKTITLDPNDVWGSLGLN
;
A
#
# COMPACT_ATOMS: atom_id res chain seq x y z
N MET A 1 -27.05 -16.82 17.97
CA MET A 1 -25.97 -16.06 17.30
C MET A 1 -24.69 -16.84 17.50
N THR A 2 -24.04 -17.29 16.43
CA THR A 2 -22.77 -18.02 16.50
C THR A 2 -21.76 -17.27 15.65
N THR A 3 -20.59 -16.97 16.22
CA THR A 3 -19.56 -16.15 15.56
C THR A 3 -18.39 -17.02 15.16
N ILE A 4 -17.95 -16.90 13.90
CA ILE A 4 -16.78 -17.59 13.35
C ILE A 4 -15.81 -16.53 12.84
N ASN A 5 -14.56 -16.58 13.27
CA ASN A 5 -13.49 -15.72 12.76
C ASN A 5 -12.71 -16.46 11.67
N ILE A 6 -12.60 -15.86 10.49
CA ILE A 6 -11.89 -16.44 9.34
C ILE A 6 -10.86 -15.42 8.85
N GLU A 7 -9.59 -15.83 8.81
CA GLU A 7 -8.52 -15.04 8.20
C GLU A 7 -8.34 -15.44 6.74
N ILE A 8 -8.53 -14.51 5.82
CA ILE A 8 -8.45 -14.75 4.37
C ILE A 8 -7.30 -13.94 3.79
N ASN A 9 -6.37 -14.62 3.12
CA ASN A 9 -5.33 -13.92 2.35
C ASN A 9 -5.84 -13.57 0.95
N GLU A 10 -6.36 -12.35 0.78
CA GLU A 10 -6.87 -11.81 -0.49
C GLU A 10 -5.80 -11.69 -1.60
N ARG A 11 -4.52 -11.89 -1.31
CA ARG A 11 -3.46 -11.89 -2.35
C ARG A 11 -3.36 -13.23 -3.08
N THR A 12 -3.97 -14.28 -2.55
CA THR A 12 -3.95 -15.63 -3.14
C THR A 12 -5.19 -15.87 -3.99
N LYS A 13 -5.08 -16.72 -5.03
CA LYS A 13 -6.23 -17.11 -5.87
C LYS A 13 -7.36 -17.73 -5.05
N VAL A 14 -7.00 -18.56 -4.07
CA VAL A 14 -7.97 -19.24 -3.20
C VAL A 14 -8.67 -18.26 -2.27
N GLY A 15 -7.93 -17.31 -1.67
CA GLY A 15 -8.52 -16.30 -0.79
C GLY A 15 -9.50 -15.38 -1.51
N LYS A 16 -9.17 -14.94 -2.73
CA LYS A 16 -10.10 -14.16 -3.57
C LYS A 16 -11.37 -14.95 -3.91
N ALA A 17 -11.21 -16.19 -4.37
CA ALA A 17 -12.34 -17.04 -4.72
C ALA A 17 -13.24 -17.30 -3.50
N PHE A 18 -12.67 -17.57 -2.34
CA PHE A 18 -13.43 -17.79 -1.11
C PHE A 18 -14.23 -16.55 -0.70
N LEU A 19 -13.64 -15.35 -0.80
CA LEU A 19 -14.30 -14.08 -0.51
C LEU A 19 -15.46 -13.80 -1.47
N GLU A 20 -15.28 -14.03 -2.77
CA GLU A 20 -16.32 -13.84 -3.78
C GLU A 20 -17.51 -14.79 -3.55
N MET A 21 -17.23 -16.07 -3.29
CA MET A 21 -18.25 -17.06 -2.97
C MET A 21 -19.05 -16.69 -1.72
N THR A 22 -18.37 -16.31 -0.63
CA THR A 22 -19.04 -15.91 0.62
C THR A 22 -19.86 -14.64 0.43
N THR A 23 -19.36 -13.65 -0.31
CA THR A 23 -20.11 -12.42 -0.60
C THR A 23 -21.39 -12.70 -1.37
N ALA A 24 -21.35 -13.59 -2.38
CA ALA A 24 -22.54 -13.99 -3.14
C ALA A 24 -23.58 -14.70 -2.25
N LEU A 25 -23.14 -15.66 -1.42
CA LEU A 25 -24.00 -16.42 -0.51
C LEU A 25 -24.67 -15.53 0.56
N VAL A 26 -23.98 -14.51 1.04
CA VAL A 26 -24.49 -13.61 2.09
C VAL A 26 -25.43 -12.55 1.53
N ASN A 27 -25.21 -12.06 0.30
CA ASN A 27 -26.14 -11.13 -0.33
C ASN A 27 -27.56 -11.73 -0.49
N ASP A 28 -27.64 -13.05 -0.69
CA ASP A 28 -28.91 -13.76 -0.86
C ASP A 28 -29.51 -14.29 0.46
N SER A 29 -28.79 -14.19 1.59
CA SER A 29 -29.23 -14.76 2.88
C SER A 29 -29.23 -13.75 4.03
N LYS A 30 -30.40 -13.56 4.66
CA LYS A 30 -30.55 -12.70 5.87
C LYS A 30 -29.98 -13.32 7.16
N GLY A 31 -29.39 -14.50 7.08
CA GLY A 31 -28.98 -15.29 8.25
C GLY A 31 -27.49 -15.20 8.60
N ILE A 32 -26.68 -14.59 7.75
CA ILE A 32 -25.23 -14.51 7.90
C ILE A 32 -24.80 -13.06 7.75
N GLU A 33 -23.93 -12.60 8.64
CA GLU A 33 -23.36 -11.25 8.62
C GLU A 33 -21.84 -11.37 8.46
N ILE A 34 -21.27 -10.68 7.47
CA ILE A 34 -19.82 -10.64 7.26
C ILE A 34 -19.29 -9.30 7.77
N TYR A 35 -18.42 -9.36 8.77
CA TYR A 35 -17.66 -8.22 9.28
C TYR A 35 -16.23 -8.29 8.72
N LYS A 36 -15.85 -7.32 7.88
CA LYS A 36 -14.47 -7.21 7.40
C LYS A 36 -13.63 -6.43 8.40
N THR A 37 -12.84 -7.15 9.19
CA THR A 37 -11.77 -6.56 10.00
C THR A 37 -10.51 -6.52 9.14
N ASP A 38 -10.38 -5.46 8.36
CA ASP A 38 -9.16 -5.22 7.58
C ASP A 38 -8.02 -4.85 8.54
N SER A 39 -7.22 -5.83 8.96
CA SER A 39 -5.95 -5.57 9.65
C SER A 39 -4.96 -4.77 8.79
N ASN A 40 -5.22 -4.70 7.47
CA ASN A 40 -4.46 -3.96 6.46
C ASN A 40 -5.23 -2.78 5.84
N LYS A 41 -6.39 -2.35 6.39
CA LYS A 41 -6.94 -1.04 6.04
C LYS A 41 -5.93 -0.05 6.56
N VAL A 42 -5.08 0.40 5.63
CA VAL A 42 -4.00 1.38 5.74
C VAL A 42 -4.03 1.98 7.14
N ALA A 43 -3.21 1.42 8.03
CA ALA A 43 -2.77 2.18 9.19
C ALA A 43 -2.51 3.59 8.65
N GLU A 44 -3.23 4.59 9.17
CA GLU A 44 -3.00 6.00 8.83
C GLU A 44 -1.50 6.14 8.58
N SER A 45 -1.14 6.55 7.36
CA SER A 45 0.26 6.56 6.91
C SER A 45 1.13 6.94 8.09
N ILE A 46 2.03 6.04 8.53
CA ILE A 46 2.93 6.32 9.68
C ILE A 46 3.74 7.60 9.44
N TYR A 47 3.81 8.03 8.18
CA TYR A 47 4.38 9.28 7.76
C TYR A 47 3.33 10.39 7.74
N ASP A 48 3.74 11.50 8.31
CA ASP A 48 3.02 12.76 8.25
C ASP A 48 2.54 13.08 6.81
N PRO A 49 1.27 13.48 6.61
CA PRO A 49 0.73 13.75 5.28
C PRO A 49 1.47 14.84 4.50
N GLU A 50 2.03 15.86 5.18
CA GLU A 50 2.84 16.89 4.51
C GLU A 50 4.18 16.32 4.05
N PHE A 51 4.79 15.42 4.83
CA PHE A 51 5.98 14.67 4.38
C PHE A 51 5.70 13.88 3.09
N VAL A 52 4.57 13.16 3.03
CA VAL A 52 4.19 12.39 1.83
C VAL A 52 4.00 13.30 0.61
N LYS A 53 3.28 14.42 0.77
CA LYS A 53 3.09 15.42 -0.30
C LYS A 53 4.41 16.01 -0.78
N MET A 54 5.32 16.32 0.14
CA MET A 54 6.64 16.85 -0.19
C MET A 54 7.43 15.86 -1.06
N ILE A 55 7.47 14.59 -0.68
CA ILE A 55 8.17 13.54 -1.45
C ILE A 55 7.56 13.38 -2.85
N GLN A 56 6.24 13.31 -2.96
CA GLN A 56 5.55 13.18 -4.26
C GLN A 56 5.84 14.38 -5.18
N LYS A 57 5.83 15.60 -4.64
CA LYS A 57 6.18 16.80 -5.38
C LYS A 57 7.62 16.76 -5.90
N ARG A 58 8.57 16.38 -5.05
CA ARG A 58 9.99 16.22 -5.45
C ARG A 58 10.14 15.18 -6.54
N PHE A 59 9.47 14.04 -6.42
CA PHE A 59 9.51 12.99 -7.44
C PHE A 59 8.98 13.47 -8.80
N ALA A 60 7.87 14.22 -8.80
CA ALA A 60 7.32 14.82 -10.03
C ALA A 60 8.26 15.88 -10.64
N ASP A 61 8.91 16.70 -9.81
CA ASP A 61 9.89 17.70 -10.26
C ASP A 61 11.13 17.04 -10.90
N ILE A 62 11.60 15.93 -10.34
CA ILE A 62 12.70 15.13 -10.91
C ILE A 62 12.28 14.53 -12.26
N LYS A 63 11.10 13.90 -12.32
CA LYS A 63 10.60 13.26 -13.55
C LYS A 63 10.36 14.28 -14.67
N SER A 64 9.96 15.50 -14.32
CA SER A 64 9.76 16.60 -15.29
C SER A 64 11.06 17.33 -15.67
N GLY A 65 12.21 16.97 -15.09
CA GLY A 65 13.50 17.61 -15.35
C GLY A 65 13.63 19.03 -14.79
N LYS A 66 12.67 19.48 -13.96
CA LYS A 66 12.72 20.80 -13.31
C LYS A 66 13.79 20.87 -12.23
N SER A 67 14.04 19.76 -11.55
CA SER A 67 15.05 19.67 -10.49
C SER A 67 16.31 18.99 -11.03
N LYS A 68 17.47 19.60 -10.73
CA LYS A 68 18.76 18.96 -10.98
C LYS A 68 18.92 17.80 -10.00
N THR A 69 19.07 16.60 -10.53
CA THR A 69 19.48 15.43 -9.76
C THR A 69 20.93 15.10 -10.06
N ILE A 70 21.62 14.61 -9.04
CA ILE A 70 22.91 13.96 -9.19
C ILE A 70 22.70 12.48 -8.88
N THR A 71 23.29 11.62 -9.71
CA THR A 71 23.34 10.19 -9.39
C THR A 71 24.64 9.97 -8.64
N LEU A 72 24.54 9.41 -7.44
CA LEU A 72 25.71 9.10 -6.63
C LEU A 72 26.24 7.72 -7.03
N ASP A 73 27.52 7.64 -7.38
CA ASP A 73 28.25 6.38 -7.47
C ASP A 73 28.57 5.89 -6.04
N PRO A 74 28.11 4.69 -5.64
CA PRO A 74 28.44 4.12 -4.33
C PRO A 74 29.95 3.93 -4.11
N ASN A 75 30.73 3.75 -5.19
CA ASN A 75 32.18 3.54 -5.11
C ASN A 75 32.96 4.86 -5.05
N ASP A 76 32.34 5.98 -5.41
CA ASP A 76 32.94 7.32 -5.34
C ASP A 76 31.89 8.39 -5.03
N VAL A 77 31.42 8.37 -3.78
CA VAL A 77 30.38 9.29 -3.31
C VAL A 77 30.85 10.75 -3.36
N TRP A 78 32.10 11.02 -2.98
CA TRP A 78 32.64 12.37 -2.92
C TRP A 78 32.95 12.94 -4.30
N GLY A 79 33.48 12.13 -5.22
CA GLY A 79 33.65 12.52 -6.62
C GLY A 79 32.32 12.75 -7.34
N SER A 80 31.29 11.96 -7.02
CA SER A 80 29.92 12.16 -7.53
C SER A 80 29.29 13.48 -7.08
N LEU A 81 29.78 14.04 -5.97
CA LEU A 81 29.39 15.35 -5.45
C LEU A 81 30.28 16.49 -5.98
N GLY A 82 31.33 16.18 -6.75
CA GLY A 82 32.30 17.16 -7.24
C GLY A 82 33.20 17.73 -6.15
N LEU A 83 33.45 16.95 -5.08
CA LEU A 83 34.23 17.36 -3.90
C LEU A 83 35.66 16.75 -3.88
N ASN A 84 36.18 16.35 -5.05
CA ASN A 84 37.55 15.83 -5.22
C ASN A 84 38.54 16.94 -5.58
#